data_AF-A0A167HBK4-F1
#
_entry.id   AF-A0A167HBK4-F1
#
_cell.length_a   1.000
_cell.length_b   1.000
_cell.length_c   1.000
_cell.angle_alpha   90.00
_cell.angle_beta   90.00
_cell.angle_gamma   90.00
#
_symmetry.space_group_name_H-M   'P 1'
#
loop_
_entity.id
_entity.type
_entity.pdbx_description
1 polymer ?
#
loop_
_entity_poly.entity_id
_entity_poly.type
_entity_poly.pdbx_seq_one_letter_code
_entity_poly.pdbx_strand_id
1 'polypeptide(L)' 'MGETINTSMREASASVTPDGKYLFFNRATQNNDSDIYWVGAQIIKTLKKRVKI' A
#
# COMPACT_ATOMS: atom_id res chain seq x y z
N MET A 1 -6.22 3.93 -2.31
CA MET A 1 -5.64 4.68 -1.19
C MET A 1 -5.88 6.17 -1.39
N GLY A 2 -7.14 6.58 -1.61
CA GLY A 2 -7.51 7.97 -1.91
C GLY A 2 -6.69 8.63 -3.02
N GLU A 3 -6.95 9.91 -3.25
CA GLU A 3 -6.19 10.74 -4.20
C GLU A 3 -4.78 11.07 -3.68
N THR A 4 -4.56 10.95 -2.36
CA THR A 4 -3.25 11.23 -1.74
C THR A 4 -2.16 10.24 -2.19
N ILE A 5 -2.53 8.97 -2.40
CA ILE A 5 -1.57 7.94 -2.80
C ILE A 5 -1.84 7.46 -4.22
N ASN A 6 -3.09 7.19 -4.60
CA ASN A 6 -3.37 6.64 -5.93
C ASN A 6 -3.11 7.68 -7.02
N THR A 7 -2.61 7.21 -8.15
CA THR A 7 -2.41 8.02 -9.36
C THR A 7 -3.33 7.51 -10.48
N SER A 8 -3.27 8.17 -11.64
CA SER A 8 -3.88 7.66 -12.87
C SER A 8 -3.13 6.47 -13.48
N MET A 9 -1.94 6.14 -12.98
CA MET A 9 -1.15 5.01 -13.46
C MET A 9 -1.68 3.70 -12.90
N ARG A 10 -1.40 2.59 -13.61
CA ARG A 10 -1.73 1.25 -13.11
C ARG A 10 -0.94 0.96 -11.84
N GLU A 11 -1.65 0.52 -10.81
CA GLU A 11 -1.11 0.14 -9.50
C GLU A 11 -1.60 -1.27 -9.15
N ALA A 12 -0.72 -2.15 -8.66
CA ALA A 12 -1.06 -3.55 -8.40
C ALA A 12 -0.17 -4.23 -7.34
N SER A 13 -0.43 -5.52 -7.12
CA SER A 13 0.41 -6.44 -6.34
C SER A 13 0.72 -5.97 -4.91
N ALA A 14 -0.27 -5.36 -4.26
CA ALA A 14 -0.09 -4.80 -2.94
C ALA A 14 0.12 -5.91 -1.88
N SER A 15 1.12 -5.74 -1.01
CA SER A 15 1.43 -6.68 0.08
C SER A 15 1.84 -5.94 1.35
N VAL A 16 1.45 -6.47 2.51
CA VAL A 16 1.75 -5.88 3.82
C VAL A 16 2.93 -6.61 4.45
N THR A 17 3.86 -5.89 5.07
CA THR A 17 4.97 -6.51 5.80
C THR A 17 4.47 -7.40 6.95
N PRO A 18 5.21 -8.46 7.33
CA PRO A 18 4.82 -9.32 8.44
C PRO A 18 4.58 -8.57 9.76
N ASP A 19 5.34 -7.50 10.02
CA ASP A 19 5.19 -6.64 11.20
C ASP A 19 4.07 -5.58 11.07
N GLY A 20 3.39 -5.53 9.92
CA GLY A 20 2.28 -4.63 9.63
C GLY A 20 2.65 -3.15 9.56
N LYS A 21 3.93 -2.80 9.44
CA LYS A 21 4.37 -1.39 9.39
C LYS A 21 4.21 -0.76 8.02
N TYR A 22 4.34 -1.53 6.94
CA TYR A 22 4.31 -1.01 5.58
C TYR A 22 3.41 -1.82 4.65
N LEU A 23 2.85 -1.12 3.66
CA LEU A 23 2.23 -1.70 2.48
C LEU A 23 3.15 -1.39 1.30
N PHE A 24 3.62 -2.43 0.61
CA PHE A 24 4.34 -2.33 -0.66
C PHE A 24 3.38 -2.55 -1.81
N PHE A 25 3.60 -1.87 -2.94
CA PHE A 25 2.82 -2.05 -4.17
C PHE A 25 3.67 -1.66 -5.39
N ASN A 26 3.29 -2.15 -6.56
CA ASN A 26 3.92 -1.77 -7.81
C ASN A 26 3.10 -0.68 -8.51
N ARG A 27 3.77 0.29 -9.16
CA ARG A 27 3.15 1.33 -9.98
C ARG A 27 3.84 1.41 -11.33
N ALA A 28 3.06 1.45 -12.40
CA ALA A 28 3.56 1.68 -13.74
C ALA A 28 4.21 3.06 -13.87
N THR A 29 5.37 3.13 -14.52
CA THR A 29 6.08 4.37 -14.82
C THR A 29 5.71 4.85 -16.23
N GLN A 30 6.11 6.06 -16.59
CA GLN A 30 5.87 6.62 -17.93
C GLN A 30 6.65 5.87 -19.02
N ASN A 31 7.71 5.13 -18.66
CA ASN A 31 8.57 4.42 -19.60
C ASN A 31 8.11 2.97 -19.85
N ASN A 32 6.83 2.67 -19.61
CA ASN A 32 6.25 1.32 -19.71
C ASN A 32 6.97 0.29 -18.81
N ASP A 33 7.53 0.75 -17.69
CA ASP A 33 8.16 -0.07 -16.65
C ASP A 33 7.30 -0.05 -15.37
N SER A 34 7.74 -0.72 -14.30
CA SER A 34 7.10 -0.68 -12.99
C SER A 34 8.11 -0.53 -11.87
N ASP A 35 7.84 0.44 -10.99
CA ASP A 35 8.61 0.66 -9.76
C ASP A 35 7.86 0.13 -8.53
N ILE A 36 8.61 -0.09 -7.46
CA ILE A 36 8.08 -0.49 -6.15
C ILE A 36 7.99 0.74 -5.24
N TYR A 37 6.81 0.94 -4.66
CA TYR A 37 6.53 2.01 -3.70
C TYR A 37 6.10 1.40 -2.36
N TRP A 38 6.20 2.19 -1.29
CA TRP A 38 5.72 1.81 0.03
C TRP A 38 5.02 2.97 0.75
N VAL A 39 4.06 2.63 1.60
CA VAL A 39 3.39 3.57 2.51
C VAL A 39 3.25 2.97 3.90
N GLY A 40 3.16 3.81 4.93
CA GLY A 40 2.91 3.36 6.29
C GLY A 40 1.53 2.74 6.44
N ALA A 41 1.46 1.56 7.07
CA ALA A 41 0.23 0.77 7.25
C ALA A 41 -0.32 0.80 8.69
N GLN A 42 -0.07 1.88 9.43
CA GLN A 42 -0.43 1.98 10.86
C GLN A 42 -1.93 1.77 11.14
N ILE A 43 -2.79 2.07 10.15
CA ILE A 43 -4.24 1.83 10.23
C ILE A 43 -4.58 0.37 10.57
N ILE A 44 -3.78 -0.61 10.14
CA ILE A 44 -3.99 -2.03 10.43
C ILE A 44 -3.95 -2.30 11.94
N LYS A 45 -3.06 -1.63 12.67
CA LYS A 45 -3.00 -1.75 14.14
C LYS A 45 -4.26 -1.21 14.80
N THR A 46 -4.77 -0.08 14.31
CA THR A 46 -6.02 0.51 14.79
C THR A 46 -7.20 -0.42 14.52
N LEU A 47 -7.28 -1.03 13.34
CA LEU A 47 -8.34 -1.97 12.98
C LEU A 47 -8.28 -3.25 13.83
N LYS A 48 -7.08 -3.83 14.03
CA LYS A 48 -6.90 -5.00 14.91
C LYS A 48 -7.37 -4.75 16.35
N LYS A 49 -7.18 -3.53 16.88
CA LYS A 49 -7.67 -3.17 18.22
C LYS A 49 -9.20 -3.02 18.29
N ARG A 50 -9.85 -2.67 17.19
CA ARG A 50 -11.31 -2.47 17.11
C ARG A 50 -12.07 -3.79 17.01
N VAL A 51 -11.47 -4.79 16.36
CA VAL A 51 -12.00 -6.15 16.36
C VAL A 51 -11.58 -6.81 17.67
N LYS A 52 -12.45 -6.75 18.70
CA LYS A 52 -12.32 -7.66 19.84
C LYS A 52 -12.68 -9.06 19.31
N ILE A 53 -11.67 -9.90 19.11
CA ILE A 53 -11.85 -11.34 19.02
C ILE A 53 -11.98 -11.85 20.46
#